data_AF-A0A940JIZ0-F1
#
_entry.id   AF-A0A940JIZ0-F1
#
_cell.length_a   1.000
_cell.length_b   1.000
_cell.length_c   1.000
_cell.angle_alpha   90.00
_cell.angle_beta   90.00
_cell.angle_gamma   90.00
#
_symmetry.space_group_name_H-M   'P 1'
#
loop_
_entity.id
_entity.type
_entity.pdbx_description
1 polymer ?
#
loop_
_entity_poly.entity_id
_entity_poly.type
_entity_poly.pdbx_seq_one_letter_code
_entity_poly.pdbx_strand_id
1 'polypeptide(L)'
;ATGSTLSMSGLVLGTGSAIDVTLSQPSAAALFAVSGDLTLDGTLNVAAQPNFGAGVYRLISYGGTLTDNGLLLGTVTGAATVGLSVQTGNAGQVNLVDTNGVTLAFWDGGVAGNHDNGVVNGGAGTWSASARNWTDANGTVNGAMQPVPSFAVFQGTAGAVTIDNAAGQVSATGLQFAATGYA
;
A
#
# COMPACT_ATOMS: atom_id res chain seq x y z
N ALA A 1 -11.03 6.51 -6.05
CA ALA A 1 -11.67 7.65 -5.34
C ALA A 1 -12.28 8.60 -6.36
N THR A 2 -13.45 9.19 -6.07
CA THR A 2 -14.05 10.25 -6.88
C THR A 2 -13.86 11.57 -6.12
N GLY A 3 -13.00 12.47 -6.62
CA GLY A 3 -12.73 13.76 -5.98
C GLY A 3 -11.41 14.38 -6.45
N SER A 4 -11.20 15.65 -6.12
CA SER A 4 -9.93 16.36 -6.34
C SER A 4 -9.02 16.16 -5.13
N THR A 5 -7.69 16.07 -5.36
CA THR A 5 -6.70 16.04 -4.27
C THR A 5 -6.68 17.37 -3.53
N LEU A 6 -6.81 17.34 -2.20
CA LEU A 6 -6.64 18.51 -1.35
C LEU A 6 -5.15 18.71 -1.06
N SER A 7 -4.59 19.86 -1.42
CA SER A 7 -3.16 20.18 -1.24
C SER A 7 -2.93 21.14 -0.08
N MET A 8 -1.87 20.94 0.70
CA MET A 8 -1.48 21.78 1.84
C MET A 8 0.03 21.73 2.10
N SER A 9 0.57 22.72 2.82
CA SER A 9 2.01 22.82 3.10
C SER A 9 2.49 21.90 4.22
N GLY A 10 1.64 21.66 5.22
CA GLY A 10 1.89 20.79 6.37
C GLY A 10 0.55 20.38 6.96
N LEU A 11 0.52 19.27 7.69
CA LEU A 11 -0.69 18.76 8.30
C LEU A 11 -0.39 18.21 9.69
N VAL A 12 -1.15 18.68 10.68
CA VAL A 12 -1.12 18.14 12.04
C VAL A 12 -2.50 17.60 12.36
N LEU A 13 -2.60 16.27 12.42
CA LEU A 13 -3.75 15.57 12.97
C LEU A 13 -3.39 15.22 14.42
N GLY A 14 -4.12 15.81 15.36
CA GLY A 14 -3.97 15.53 16.78
C GLY A 14 -5.05 14.57 17.29
N THR A 15 -4.95 14.19 18.55
CA THR A 15 -5.93 13.32 19.21
C THR A 15 -7.35 13.87 19.06
N GLY A 16 -8.28 13.04 18.59
CA GLY A 16 -9.66 13.42 18.30
C GLY A 16 -9.90 14.01 16.90
N SER A 17 -8.85 14.17 16.08
CA SER A 17 -9.01 14.44 14.65
C SER A 17 -9.66 13.26 13.95
N ALA A 18 -10.45 13.54 12.91
CA ALA A 18 -11.06 12.51 12.08
C ALA A 18 -10.76 12.79 10.61
N ILE A 19 -10.41 11.73 9.87
CA ILE A 19 -10.33 11.72 8.42
C ILE A 19 -11.51 10.90 7.89
N ASP A 20 -12.45 11.55 7.22
CA ASP A 20 -13.57 10.90 6.56
C ASP A 20 -13.27 10.75 5.06
N VAL A 21 -13.22 9.51 4.58
CA VAL A 21 -12.92 9.21 3.17
C VAL A 21 -13.99 8.36 2.53
N THR A 22 -14.27 8.66 1.26
CA THR A 22 -15.16 7.86 0.41
C THR A 22 -14.34 7.14 -0.64
N LEU A 23 -14.28 5.81 -0.57
CA LEU A 23 -13.37 4.99 -1.36
C LEU A 23 -14.14 4.02 -2.26
N SER A 24 -13.74 3.93 -3.53
CA SER A 24 -14.26 2.97 -4.51
C SER A 24 -13.15 1.95 -4.78
N GLN A 25 -12.55 1.91 -5.97
CA GLN A 25 -11.42 1.03 -6.27
C GLN A 25 -10.08 1.49 -5.64
N PRO A 26 -9.13 0.55 -5.41
CA PRO A 26 -7.75 0.85 -5.03
C PRO A 26 -7.07 1.83 -5.98
N SER A 27 -6.17 2.68 -5.46
CA SER A 27 -5.60 3.80 -6.22
C SER A 27 -4.27 4.27 -5.64
N ALA A 28 -3.32 4.62 -6.52
CA ALA A 28 -2.06 5.29 -6.18
C ALA A 28 -2.22 6.81 -5.98
N ALA A 29 -3.33 7.39 -6.44
CA ALA A 29 -3.60 8.82 -6.32
C ALA A 29 -4.03 9.18 -4.88
N ALA A 30 -3.32 10.13 -4.26
CA ALA A 30 -3.60 10.59 -2.91
C ALA A 30 -4.84 11.49 -2.83
N LEU A 31 -5.58 11.36 -1.74
CA LEU A 31 -6.69 12.25 -1.39
C LEU A 31 -6.16 13.57 -0.81
N PHE A 32 -5.09 13.48 -0.01
CA PHE A 32 -4.42 14.62 0.60
C PHE A 32 -2.96 14.67 0.13
N ALA A 33 -2.52 15.82 -0.37
CA ALA A 33 -1.14 16.08 -0.74
C ALA A 33 -0.54 17.12 0.21
N VAL A 34 0.36 16.67 1.09
CA VAL A 34 1.06 17.50 2.06
C VAL A 34 2.47 17.74 1.55
N SER A 35 2.86 18.98 1.22
CA SER A 35 4.19 19.21 0.65
C SER A 35 5.31 19.13 1.70
N GLY A 36 5.00 19.26 2.99
CA GLY A 36 5.93 19.25 4.11
C GLY A 36 5.65 18.15 5.12
N ASP A 37 5.88 18.43 6.40
CA ASP A 37 5.75 17.47 7.49
C ASP A 37 4.29 17.07 7.75
N LEU A 38 4.12 15.82 8.17
CA LEU A 38 2.85 15.22 8.58
C LEU A 38 2.95 14.75 10.03
N THR A 39 2.09 15.23 10.91
CA THR A 39 1.80 14.58 12.19
C THR A 39 0.48 13.83 12.07
N LEU A 40 0.51 12.54 12.38
CA LEU A 40 -0.59 11.61 12.16
C LEU A 40 -1.09 11.06 13.50
N ASP A 41 -2.36 11.31 13.81
CA ASP A 41 -3.10 10.80 14.98
C ASP A 41 -4.59 10.79 14.60
N GLY A 42 -5.45 10.31 15.51
CA GLY A 42 -6.90 10.37 15.39
C GLY A 42 -7.50 9.13 14.73
N THR A 43 -8.63 9.31 14.03
CA THR A 43 -9.41 8.21 13.44
C THR A 43 -9.61 8.35 11.94
N LEU A 44 -9.55 7.22 11.23
CA LEU A 44 -9.89 7.10 9.82
C LEU A 44 -11.28 6.45 9.70
N ASN A 45 -12.25 7.19 9.18
CA ASN A 45 -13.56 6.66 8.83
C ASN A 45 -13.65 6.43 7.32
N VAL A 46 -14.18 5.27 6.92
CA VAL A 46 -14.26 4.85 5.52
C VAL A 46 -15.71 4.61 5.11
N ALA A 47 -16.14 5.29 4.07
CA ALA A 47 -17.36 4.99 3.34
C ALA A 47 -17.02 4.26 2.02
N ALA A 48 -17.20 2.95 2.01
CA ALA A 48 -16.98 2.13 0.82
C ALA A 48 -18.08 2.40 -0.22
N GLN A 49 -17.65 2.56 -1.46
CA GLN A 49 -18.46 2.74 -2.65
C GLN A 49 -18.43 1.46 -3.50
N PRO A 50 -19.25 1.36 -4.56
CA PRO A 50 -19.11 0.26 -5.51
C PRO A 50 -17.66 0.08 -5.96
N ASN A 51 -17.22 -1.17 -6.10
CA ASN A 51 -15.85 -1.59 -6.44
C ASN A 51 -14.79 -1.40 -5.33
N PHE A 52 -15.19 -1.14 -4.08
CA PHE A 52 -14.30 -1.31 -2.93
C PHE A 52 -13.85 -2.77 -2.80
N GLY A 53 -12.55 -2.99 -2.60
CA GLY A 53 -11.98 -4.32 -2.51
C GLY A 53 -10.47 -4.35 -2.43
N ALA A 54 -9.92 -5.55 -2.67
CA ALA A 54 -8.54 -5.89 -2.35
C ALA A 54 -7.51 -4.94 -2.99
N GLY A 55 -6.59 -4.42 -2.18
CA GLY A 55 -5.46 -3.63 -2.64
C GLY A 55 -5.08 -2.49 -1.68
N VAL A 56 -4.40 -1.50 -2.24
CA VAL A 56 -3.85 -0.33 -1.55
C VAL A 56 -4.56 0.94 -2.01
N TYR A 57 -4.98 1.75 -1.05
CA TYR A 57 -5.59 3.04 -1.24
C TYR A 57 -4.67 4.12 -0.68
N ARG A 58 -4.08 4.95 -1.55
CA ARG A 58 -3.30 6.11 -1.10
C ARG A 58 -4.22 7.13 -0.46
N LEU A 59 -4.06 7.36 0.85
CA LEU A 59 -4.81 8.37 1.58
C LEU A 59 -4.07 9.70 1.52
N ILE A 60 -2.81 9.71 1.96
CA ILE A 60 -1.99 10.90 2.11
C ILE A 60 -0.65 10.66 1.40
N SER A 61 -0.20 11.62 0.61
CA SER A 61 1.21 11.75 0.23
C SER A 61 1.81 12.92 1.01
N TYR A 62 3.00 12.75 1.57
CA TYR A 62 3.72 13.81 2.28
C TYR A 62 5.16 13.98 1.76
N GLY A 63 5.67 15.21 1.77
CA GLY A 63 7.02 15.53 1.28
C GLY A 63 8.10 15.65 2.37
N GLY A 64 7.69 15.85 3.63
CA GLY A 64 8.58 15.99 4.77
C GLY A 64 8.69 14.72 5.62
N THR A 65 8.84 14.92 6.92
CA THR A 65 8.90 13.86 7.93
C THR A 65 7.50 13.44 8.40
N LEU A 66 7.36 12.18 8.76
CA LEU A 66 6.17 11.65 9.43
C LEU A 66 6.43 11.55 10.94
N THR A 67 5.58 12.21 11.73
CA THR A 67 5.39 11.90 13.14
C THR A 67 4.14 11.03 13.27
N ASP A 68 4.32 9.72 13.44
CA ASP A 68 3.22 8.76 13.55
C ASP A 68 2.86 8.52 15.03
N ASN A 69 1.77 9.12 15.49
CA ASN A 69 1.18 8.88 16.81
C ASN A 69 0.06 7.81 16.75
N GLY A 70 -0.18 7.20 15.57
CA GLY A 70 -1.17 6.16 15.36
C GLY A 70 -2.51 6.69 14.84
N LEU A 71 -2.73 6.57 13.54
CA LEU A 71 -4.08 6.70 12.96
C LEU A 71 -4.86 5.40 13.16
N LEU A 72 -5.94 5.44 13.93
CA LEU A 72 -6.77 4.28 14.20
C LEU A 72 -7.89 4.15 13.17
N LEU A 73 -8.23 2.91 12.78
CA LEU A 73 -9.45 2.67 12.02
C LEU A 73 -10.67 2.94 12.90
N GLY A 74 -11.52 3.85 12.43
CA GLY A 74 -12.79 4.21 13.03
C GLY A 74 -13.96 3.48 12.38
N THR A 75 -14.97 4.23 11.97
CA THR A 75 -16.19 3.66 11.38
C THR A 75 -15.95 3.24 9.94
N VAL A 76 -16.36 2.02 9.58
CA VAL A 76 -16.37 1.53 8.19
C VAL A 76 -17.79 1.21 7.79
N THR A 77 -18.25 1.80 6.69
CA THR A 77 -19.60 1.59 6.14
C THR A 77 -19.50 1.03 4.73
N GLY A 78 -20.40 0.09 4.38
CA GLY A 78 -20.43 -0.53 3.05
C GLY A 78 -19.39 -1.62 2.80
N ALA A 79 -18.52 -1.94 3.76
CA ALA A 79 -17.53 -3.01 3.70
C ALA A 79 -17.29 -3.62 5.10
N ALA A 80 -16.60 -4.76 5.15
CA ALA A 80 -16.15 -5.34 6.42
C ALA A 80 -14.88 -4.63 6.91
N THR A 81 -14.70 -4.57 8.23
CA THR A 81 -13.47 -4.04 8.85
C THR A 81 -12.32 -5.04 8.82
N VAL A 82 -12.61 -6.33 8.75
CA VAL A 82 -11.60 -7.39 8.70
C VAL A 82 -10.77 -7.23 7.42
N GLY A 83 -9.45 -7.27 7.57
CA GLY A 83 -8.53 -7.09 6.45
C GLY A 83 -8.14 -5.65 6.15
N LEU A 84 -8.77 -4.67 6.81
CA LEU A 84 -8.36 -3.27 6.74
C LEU A 84 -7.22 -2.98 7.71
N SER A 85 -6.20 -2.26 7.24
CA SER A 85 -5.10 -1.77 8.08
C SER A 85 -4.51 -0.48 7.52
N VAL A 86 -4.01 0.38 8.41
CA VAL A 86 -3.26 1.58 8.03
C VAL A 86 -1.79 1.19 7.86
N GLN A 87 -1.20 1.57 6.73
CA GLN A 87 0.21 1.32 6.40
C GLN A 87 0.95 2.67 6.33
N THR A 88 1.97 2.82 7.19
CA THR A 88 2.82 4.02 7.31
C THR A 88 4.31 3.75 7.09
N GLY A 89 4.72 2.49 6.87
CA GLY A 89 6.13 2.11 6.71
C GLY A 89 6.81 2.66 5.44
N ASN A 90 6.04 3.06 4.43
CA ASN A 90 6.57 3.68 3.23
C ASN A 90 6.70 5.19 3.39
N ALA A 91 7.93 5.68 3.42
CA ALA A 91 8.21 7.11 3.49
C ALA A 91 7.46 7.90 2.40
N GLY A 92 6.89 9.03 2.79
CA GLY A 92 6.09 9.90 1.94
C GLY A 92 4.65 9.45 1.69
N GLN A 93 4.19 8.37 2.33
CA GLN A 93 2.86 7.80 2.08
C GLN A 93 2.16 7.36 3.37
N VAL A 94 0.84 7.58 3.42
CA VAL A 94 -0.08 6.90 4.32
C VAL A 94 -1.13 6.21 3.47
N ASN A 95 -1.28 4.90 3.67
CA ASN A 95 -2.18 4.06 2.88
C ASN A 95 -3.20 3.36 3.78
N LEU A 96 -4.36 3.06 3.21
CA LEU A 96 -5.23 2.00 3.68
C LEU A 96 -4.96 0.75 2.83
N VAL A 97 -4.66 -0.36 3.49
CA VAL A 97 -4.55 -1.69 2.87
C VAL A 97 -5.83 -2.44 3.16
N ASP A 98 -6.43 -3.05 2.14
CA ASP A 98 -7.59 -3.93 2.25
C ASP A 98 -7.25 -5.30 1.66
N THR A 99 -7.28 -6.34 2.49
CA THR A 99 -7.09 -7.71 2.00
C THR A 99 -8.35 -8.29 1.37
N ASN A 100 -9.55 -7.80 1.72
CA ASN A 100 -10.85 -8.25 1.22
C ASN A 100 -10.98 -9.78 1.04
N GLY A 101 -10.47 -10.55 2.02
CA GLY A 101 -10.51 -12.01 2.02
C GLY A 101 -9.47 -12.73 1.16
N VAL A 102 -8.53 -12.02 0.52
CA VAL A 102 -7.41 -12.61 -0.23
C VAL A 102 -6.06 -12.31 0.44
N THR A 103 -5.00 -13.00 0.03
CA THR A 103 -3.63 -12.63 0.43
C THR A 103 -3.07 -11.61 -0.56
N LEU A 104 -2.61 -10.48 -0.05
CA LEU A 104 -1.84 -9.50 -0.80
C LEU A 104 -0.35 -9.84 -0.68
N ALA A 105 0.32 -10.06 -1.80
CA ALA A 105 1.77 -10.19 -1.88
C ALA A 105 2.35 -8.91 -2.48
N PHE A 106 3.28 -8.28 -1.77
CA PHE A 106 3.85 -7.01 -2.17
C PHE A 106 5.21 -7.21 -2.84
N TRP A 107 5.38 -6.65 -4.03
CA TRP A 107 6.66 -6.69 -4.73
C TRP A 107 7.67 -5.79 -4.04
N ASP A 108 8.83 -6.36 -3.70
CA ASP A 108 9.90 -5.67 -2.96
C ASP A 108 11.22 -5.56 -3.73
N GLY A 109 11.21 -5.97 -5.01
CA GLY A 109 12.36 -5.87 -5.89
C GLY A 109 13.48 -6.88 -5.59
N GLY A 110 14.49 -6.89 -6.46
CA GLY A 110 15.61 -7.84 -6.42
C GLY A 110 16.83 -7.38 -5.62
N VAL A 111 16.79 -6.19 -5.01
CA VAL A 111 17.92 -5.64 -4.26
C VAL A 111 17.93 -6.25 -2.85
N ALA A 112 18.76 -7.27 -2.64
CA ALA A 112 18.81 -8.01 -1.37
C ALA A 112 19.06 -7.15 -0.13
N GLY A 113 19.74 -6.01 -0.25
CA GLY A 113 19.97 -5.07 0.85
C GLY A 113 18.71 -4.32 1.32
N ASN A 114 17.63 -4.40 0.55
CA ASN A 114 16.34 -3.80 0.88
C ASN A 114 15.35 -4.82 1.46
N HIS A 115 15.70 -6.11 1.49
CA HIS A 115 14.82 -7.15 2.03
C HIS A 115 14.76 -7.11 3.56
N ASP A 116 13.65 -7.58 4.13
CA ASP A 116 13.43 -7.74 5.57
C ASP A 116 13.60 -6.41 6.36
N ASN A 117 13.32 -5.25 5.72
CA ASN A 117 13.67 -3.93 6.26
C ASN A 117 12.49 -3.12 6.81
N GLY A 118 11.28 -3.69 6.85
CA GLY A 118 10.07 -3.01 7.32
C GLY A 118 9.49 -2.00 6.32
N VAL A 119 9.91 -2.07 5.05
CA VAL A 119 9.45 -1.20 3.97
C VAL A 119 9.15 -2.07 2.75
N VAL A 120 8.10 -1.73 2.00
CA VAL A 120 7.93 -2.29 0.65
C VAL A 120 8.60 -1.34 -0.34
N ASN A 121 9.83 -1.65 -0.69
CA ASN A 121 10.75 -0.83 -1.48
C ASN A 121 10.37 -0.83 -2.96
N GLY A 122 9.93 -1.97 -3.47
CA GLY A 122 9.72 -2.18 -4.90
C GLY A 122 11.03 -2.23 -5.69
N GLY A 123 10.95 -1.88 -6.97
CA GLY A 123 12.12 -1.70 -7.85
C GLY A 123 12.24 -2.79 -8.90
N ALA A 124 13.38 -2.85 -9.57
CA ALA A 124 13.65 -3.87 -10.58
C ALA A 124 13.95 -5.23 -9.95
N GLY A 125 13.67 -6.32 -10.66
CA GLY A 125 14.00 -7.67 -10.22
C GLY A 125 13.34 -8.76 -11.06
N THR A 126 13.55 -10.01 -10.66
CA THR A 126 12.97 -11.18 -11.34
C THR A 126 11.85 -11.77 -10.51
N TRP A 127 10.64 -11.85 -11.06
CA TRP A 127 9.56 -12.63 -10.47
C TRP A 127 9.71 -14.07 -10.93
N SER A 128 10.11 -14.94 -10.01
CA SER A 128 10.17 -16.39 -10.19
C SER A 128 9.50 -17.12 -9.03
N ALA A 129 9.36 -18.44 -9.15
CA ALA A 129 8.81 -19.29 -8.09
C ALA A 129 9.68 -19.37 -6.82
N SER A 130 10.94 -18.92 -6.87
CA SER A 130 11.91 -19.09 -5.77
C SER A 130 12.57 -17.80 -5.28
N ALA A 131 12.54 -16.72 -6.07
CA ALA A 131 13.19 -15.47 -5.70
C ALA A 131 12.51 -14.79 -4.50
N ARG A 132 13.31 -14.28 -3.55
CA ARG A 132 12.84 -13.60 -2.33
C ARG A 132 12.38 -12.15 -2.57
N ASN A 133 11.61 -11.92 -3.63
CA ASN A 133 11.25 -10.57 -4.07
C ASN A 133 9.83 -10.15 -3.68
N TRP A 134 9.18 -10.92 -2.81
CA TRP A 134 7.83 -10.67 -2.30
C TRP A 134 7.82 -10.55 -0.78
N THR A 135 6.98 -9.67 -0.25
CA THR A 135 6.82 -9.43 1.20
C THR A 135 5.35 -9.20 1.56
N ASP A 136 5.07 -9.08 2.86
CA ASP A 136 3.80 -8.58 3.39
C ASP A 136 3.65 -7.06 3.24
N ALA A 137 2.49 -6.52 3.62
CA ALA A 137 2.20 -5.09 3.54
C ALA A 137 3.16 -4.21 4.35
N ASN A 138 3.88 -4.76 5.33
CA ASN A 138 4.77 -4.01 6.20
C ASN A 138 6.24 -4.21 5.84
N GLY A 139 6.57 -4.94 4.76
CA GLY A 139 7.96 -5.17 4.37
C GLY A 139 8.77 -5.99 5.38
N THR A 140 8.11 -6.77 6.25
CA THR A 140 8.83 -7.35 7.40
C THR A 140 9.68 -8.56 7.05
N VAL A 141 9.18 -9.41 6.14
CA VAL A 141 9.86 -10.64 5.73
C VAL A 141 9.67 -10.87 4.23
N ASN A 142 10.79 -11.03 3.56
CA ASN A 142 10.89 -11.34 2.14
C ASN A 142 10.96 -12.84 1.89
N GLY A 143 10.22 -13.29 0.89
CA GLY A 143 10.17 -14.66 0.42
C GLY A 143 9.79 -14.74 -1.05
N ALA A 144 9.70 -15.97 -1.55
CA ALA A 144 8.94 -16.20 -2.77
C ALA A 144 7.47 -15.85 -2.51
N MET A 145 6.72 -15.51 -3.56
CA MET A 145 5.28 -15.30 -3.42
C MET A 145 4.65 -16.53 -2.76
N GLN A 146 3.94 -16.34 -1.65
CA GLN A 146 3.22 -17.39 -0.95
C GLN A 146 1.94 -16.81 -0.33
N PRO A 147 0.78 -17.47 -0.51
CA PRO A 147 0.55 -18.61 -1.40
C PRO A 147 0.72 -18.24 -2.88
N VAL A 148 0.90 -19.24 -3.75
CA VAL A 148 0.85 -19.08 -5.21
C VAL A 148 -0.47 -19.69 -5.72
N PRO A 149 -1.36 -18.92 -6.38
CA PRO A 149 -1.29 -17.49 -6.62
C PRO A 149 -1.73 -16.63 -5.42
N SER A 150 -1.19 -15.42 -5.31
CA SER A 150 -1.69 -14.33 -4.45
C SER A 150 -2.11 -13.12 -5.29
N PHE A 151 -2.79 -12.14 -4.67
CA PHE A 151 -3.03 -10.85 -5.32
C PHE A 151 -1.76 -10.02 -5.24
N ALA A 152 -1.16 -9.69 -6.38
CA ALA A 152 0.14 -9.02 -6.42
C ALA A 152 -0.02 -7.49 -6.41
N VAL A 153 0.72 -6.82 -5.52
CA VAL A 153 0.75 -5.36 -5.38
C VAL A 153 2.15 -4.85 -5.69
N PHE A 154 2.24 -4.00 -6.71
CA PHE A 154 3.45 -3.28 -7.09
C PHE A 154 3.38 -1.85 -6.56
N GLN A 155 4.04 -1.60 -5.42
CA GLN A 155 4.17 -0.28 -4.81
C GLN A 155 5.63 0.14 -4.68
N GLY A 156 5.91 1.23 -3.96
CA GLY A 156 7.28 1.71 -3.77
C GLY A 156 7.88 2.28 -5.05
N THR A 157 9.21 2.22 -5.16
CA THR A 157 9.94 2.65 -6.36
C THR A 157 9.64 1.70 -7.51
N ALA A 158 9.28 2.22 -8.68
CA ALA A 158 9.02 1.39 -9.83
C ALA A 158 10.31 0.88 -10.50
N GLY A 159 10.23 -0.23 -11.23
CA GLY A 159 11.34 -0.77 -12.01
C GLY A 159 10.89 -1.90 -12.94
N ALA A 160 11.84 -2.43 -13.71
CA ALA A 160 11.58 -3.54 -14.62
C ALA A 160 11.42 -4.87 -13.86
N VAL A 161 10.31 -5.56 -14.08
CA VAL A 161 10.00 -6.87 -13.49
C VAL A 161 10.13 -7.95 -14.55
N THR A 162 11.22 -8.72 -14.49
CA THR A 162 11.44 -9.82 -15.42
C THR A 162 10.69 -11.06 -14.93
N ILE A 163 9.81 -11.61 -15.75
CA ILE A 163 9.12 -12.87 -15.44
C ILE A 163 10.01 -14.06 -15.81
N ASP A 164 10.28 -14.94 -14.85
CA ASP A 164 11.05 -16.17 -15.05
C ASP A 164 10.27 -17.40 -14.57
N ASN A 165 9.90 -18.26 -15.53
CA ASN A 165 9.14 -19.49 -15.31
C ASN A 165 10.02 -20.75 -15.24
N ALA A 166 11.34 -20.63 -15.26
CA ALA A 166 12.25 -21.79 -15.34
C ALA A 166 12.12 -22.73 -14.13
N ALA A 167 11.84 -22.18 -12.94
CA ALA A 167 11.65 -22.95 -11.71
C ALA A 167 10.17 -23.28 -11.40
N GLY A 168 9.26 -23.00 -12.32
CA GLY A 168 7.81 -23.13 -12.15
C GLY A 168 7.08 -21.88 -12.63
N GLN A 169 5.82 -22.05 -13.03
CA GLN A 169 5.00 -20.94 -13.52
C GLN A 169 4.69 -19.97 -12.39
N VAL A 170 5.01 -18.69 -12.58
CA VAL A 170 4.51 -17.63 -11.71
C VAL A 170 3.05 -17.31 -12.04
N SER A 171 2.25 -17.03 -11.01
CA SER A 171 0.84 -16.72 -11.17
C SER A 171 0.34 -15.79 -10.08
N ALA A 172 -0.71 -15.02 -10.39
CA ALA A 172 -1.40 -14.14 -9.44
C ALA A 172 -2.91 -14.21 -9.66
N THR A 173 -3.68 -13.97 -8.60
CA THR A 173 -5.15 -13.91 -8.66
C THR A 173 -5.65 -12.55 -9.17
N GLY A 174 -4.80 -11.53 -9.07
CA GLY A 174 -5.02 -10.17 -9.52
C GLY A 174 -3.73 -9.36 -9.40
N LEU A 175 -3.71 -8.18 -10.03
CA LEU A 175 -2.56 -7.28 -10.03
C LEU A 175 -3.03 -5.86 -9.73
N GLN A 176 -2.30 -5.17 -8.86
CA GLN A 176 -2.42 -3.72 -8.67
C GLN A 176 -1.06 -3.06 -8.85
N PHE A 177 -1.02 -1.98 -9.63
CA PHE A 177 0.09 -1.04 -9.67
C PHE A 177 -0.26 0.18 -8.81
N ALA A 178 0.25 0.19 -7.58
CA ALA A 178 0.12 1.30 -6.63
C ALA A 178 1.25 2.34 -6.77
N ALA A 179 2.05 2.22 -7.84
CA ALA A 179 3.00 3.21 -8.33
C ALA A 179 3.05 3.16 -9.86
N THR A 180 3.39 4.29 -10.50
CA THR A 180 3.57 4.37 -11.95
C THR A 180 5.02 4.04 -12.34
N GLY A 181 5.21 3.48 -13.53
CA GLY A 181 6.55 3.24 -14.11
C GLY A 181 7.09 1.81 -13.98
N TYR A 182 6.29 0.86 -13.48
CA TYR A 182 6.62 -0.56 -13.57
C TYR A 182 6.48 -1.03 -15.03
N ALA A 183 7.38 -1.92 -15.47
CA ALA A 183 7.44 -2.44 -16.82
C ALA A 183 7.87 -3.91 -16.85
#